data_AF-A0A8J3TIC1-F1
#
_entry.id   AF-A0A8J3TIC1-F1
#
_cell.length_a   1.000
_cell.length_b   1.000
_cell.length_c   1.000
_cell.angle_alpha   90.00
_cell.angle_beta   90.00
_cell.angle_gamma   90.00
#
_symmetry.space_group_name_H-M   'P 1'
#
loop_
_entity.id
_entity.type
_entity.pdbx_description
1 polymer ?
#
loop_
_entity_poly.entity_id
_entity_poly.type
_entity_poly.pdbx_seq_one_letter_code
_entity_poly.pdbx_strand_id
1 'polypeptide(L)'
;MTGTTLRIGNASGFYGDRLSAWREMLDGGDLDVLTGDYLAELTMLILGRDRAKDAASGYAKTFLRQMRQSLSTALERGVKIVTNAGGLNPSGLADALRALELPAKIGVVSGDDVTGRFPSALTANAYLGAFGIAECLRAGADIVVTGRVTDASLVVGPAIAHFGWSRGDLDALAGATVAGHVLECGAQATGGNFAFFTELPDGGRRPGFPISELHADGSAVITKHPGTGGAVTPDTVTAQLLYEIGAPAYLGPDVVAHFDTIRVTGAGPDRVRLDGVRGTPPPPTLKVGVSTLAGYRNAMTFVLCGLDIEAKAALARSQVEDAVGADGLEFTLARTDHPDSDTEEAASALLHVHLADADPRRAGRAFSQAAVELALASYPGFTLTGPPGDATPVGVFTAEFVPQESVEHVAVLPSGERVEIDPPEIVATSPESWPPDASGTTTSEVTLGRSTTRRVPLGAIVGARSGDKGGDANLGVWARNDGSYQWLREFLTVERLRGLLPETAALAVERYELPNLRALNFVVPGLLGRGVAASTRFDPQAKALGEWLRSRLVDVPEELL
;
A
#
# COMPACT_ATOMS: atom_id res chain seq x y z
N MET A 1 45.47 4.83 -10.76
CA MET A 1 44.51 3.99 -11.50
C MET A 1 43.15 4.60 -11.26
N THR A 2 42.43 5.02 -12.29
CA THR A 2 41.08 5.60 -12.17
C THR A 2 40.14 4.51 -11.68
N GLY A 3 39.51 4.70 -10.50
CA GLY A 3 38.51 3.77 -9.98
C GLY A 3 37.34 3.66 -10.96
N THR A 4 37.20 2.50 -11.59
CA THR A 4 36.53 2.40 -12.91
C THR A 4 35.00 2.42 -12.85
N THR A 5 34.41 1.94 -11.75
CA THR A 5 32.95 1.84 -11.52
C THR A 5 32.73 1.53 -10.05
N LEU A 6 31.64 2.01 -9.45
CA LEU A 6 31.18 1.65 -8.11
C LEU A 6 29.86 0.86 -8.21
N ARG A 7 29.83 -0.38 -7.70
CA ARG A 7 28.66 -1.27 -7.71
C ARG A 7 27.87 -1.11 -6.41
N ILE A 8 26.70 -0.48 -6.47
CA ILE A 8 25.80 -0.29 -5.33
C ILE A 8 24.53 -1.11 -5.55
N GLY A 9 24.17 -1.98 -4.61
CA GLY A 9 22.86 -2.66 -4.58
C GLY A 9 21.93 -2.09 -3.51
N ASN A 10 20.66 -2.46 -3.54
CA ASN A 10 19.71 -2.27 -2.43
C ASN A 10 19.16 -3.63 -1.94
N ALA A 11 18.76 -3.71 -0.68
CA ALA A 11 18.19 -4.89 -0.04
C ALA A 11 16.87 -4.63 0.73
N SER A 12 16.27 -3.44 0.65
CA SER A 12 14.93 -3.18 1.22
C SER A 12 14.27 -1.90 0.68
N GLY A 13 12.94 -1.90 0.59
CA GLY A 13 12.14 -0.71 0.29
C GLY A 13 11.30 -0.16 1.46
N PHE A 14 11.17 -0.88 2.57
CA PHE A 14 10.46 -0.43 3.79
C PHE A 14 10.71 -1.35 5.00
N TYR A 15 10.30 -0.91 6.20
CA TYR A 15 10.36 -1.73 7.41
C TYR A 15 9.38 -2.92 7.34
N GLY A 16 9.91 -4.11 7.01
CA GLY A 16 9.13 -5.35 6.92
C GLY A 16 9.19 -6.01 5.54
N ASP A 17 9.93 -5.43 4.60
CA ASP A 17 10.21 -6.00 3.27
C ASP A 17 10.97 -7.35 3.34
N ARG A 18 11.25 -7.95 2.17
CA ARG A 18 11.82 -9.29 1.95
C ARG A 18 12.99 -9.61 2.88
N LEU A 19 12.71 -10.40 3.92
CA LEU A 19 13.70 -10.79 4.93
C LEU A 19 14.98 -11.40 4.34
N SER A 20 14.90 -12.13 3.23
CA SER A 20 16.03 -12.78 2.57
C SER A 20 16.90 -11.85 1.69
N ALA A 21 16.48 -10.61 1.42
CA ALA A 21 17.11 -9.74 0.42
C ALA A 21 18.60 -9.50 0.62
N TRP A 22 19.07 -9.20 1.83
CA TRP A 22 20.51 -9.03 2.12
C TRP A 22 21.34 -10.25 1.72
N ARG A 23 20.80 -11.45 1.94
CA ARG A 23 21.45 -12.70 1.56
C ARG A 23 21.37 -12.94 0.06
N GLU A 24 20.21 -12.71 -0.56
CA GLU A 24 20.02 -12.79 -2.01
C GLU A 24 21.01 -11.90 -2.77
N MET A 25 21.27 -10.68 -2.27
CA MET A 25 22.23 -9.73 -2.86
C MET A 25 23.69 -10.10 -2.59
N LEU A 26 24.04 -10.45 -1.35
CA LEU A 26 25.42 -10.85 -1.04
C LEU A 26 25.83 -12.16 -1.72
N ASP A 27 24.90 -13.11 -1.90
CA ASP A 27 25.18 -14.37 -2.59
C ASP A 27 25.19 -14.20 -4.12
N GLY A 28 24.45 -13.23 -4.66
CA GLY A 28 24.19 -13.07 -6.10
C GLY A 28 25.35 -12.59 -6.96
N GLY A 29 26.42 -12.02 -6.38
CA GLY A 29 27.60 -11.60 -7.13
C GLY A 29 28.39 -10.46 -6.48
N ASP A 30 29.09 -9.68 -7.32
CA ASP A 30 29.97 -8.61 -6.88
C ASP A 30 29.20 -7.31 -6.60
N LEU A 31 29.45 -6.76 -5.40
CA LEU A 31 28.94 -5.47 -4.91
C LEU A 31 30.07 -4.80 -4.13
N ASP A 32 30.23 -3.49 -4.27
CA ASP A 32 31.11 -2.69 -3.40
C ASP A 32 30.33 -2.22 -2.16
N VAL A 33 29.03 -1.93 -2.36
CA VAL A 33 28.13 -1.39 -1.34
C VAL A 33 26.76 -2.05 -1.46
N LEU A 34 26.15 -2.38 -0.32
CA LEU A 34 24.77 -2.81 -0.24
C LEU A 34 24.00 -1.89 0.71
N THR A 35 22.99 -1.23 0.15
CA THR A 35 22.12 -0.29 0.86
C THR A 35 20.86 -0.98 1.38
N GLY A 36 20.17 -0.34 2.32
CA GLY A 36 18.83 -0.74 2.71
C GLY A 36 18.04 0.42 3.28
N ASP A 37 16.92 0.74 2.62
CA ASP A 37 15.91 1.69 3.08
C ASP A 37 14.81 0.97 3.90
N TYR A 38 14.44 1.55 5.04
CA TYR A 38 13.43 1.07 5.97
C TYR A 38 12.37 2.14 6.28
N LEU A 39 12.62 3.41 5.98
CA LEU A 39 11.95 4.53 6.61
C LEU A 39 10.81 5.12 5.75
N ALA A 40 9.86 4.30 5.35
CA ALA A 40 8.56 4.78 4.89
C ALA A 40 7.90 5.70 5.95
N GLU A 41 6.96 6.56 5.53
CA GLU A 41 6.29 7.53 6.42
C GLU A 41 5.58 6.83 7.59
N LEU A 42 4.91 5.71 7.32
CA LEU A 42 4.30 4.85 8.33
C LEU A 42 5.35 4.21 9.28
N THR A 43 6.58 3.94 8.81
CA THR A 43 7.65 3.45 9.68
C THR A 43 7.95 4.44 10.79
N MET A 44 7.97 5.76 10.51
CA MET A 44 8.26 6.77 11.53
C MET A 44 7.23 6.74 12.67
N LEU A 45 5.94 6.59 12.33
CA LEU A 45 4.87 6.42 13.31
C LEU A 45 5.05 5.14 14.14
N ILE A 46 5.40 4.02 13.50
CA ILE A 46 5.66 2.74 14.19
C ILE A 46 6.83 2.88 15.16
N LEU A 47 7.97 3.40 14.69
CA LEU A 47 9.18 3.60 15.50
C LEU A 47 8.94 4.62 16.62
N GLY A 48 8.14 5.66 16.38
CA GLY A 48 7.78 6.66 17.40
C GLY A 48 6.94 6.07 18.52
N ARG A 49 5.97 5.21 18.18
CA ARG A 49 5.16 4.46 19.15
C ARG A 49 5.96 3.41 19.92
N ASP A 50 6.99 2.83 19.31
CA ASP A 50 7.91 1.93 20.00
C ASP A 50 8.85 2.71 20.94
N ARG A 51 9.49 3.79 20.47
CA ARG A 51 10.36 4.68 21.27
C ARG A 51 9.63 5.27 22.47
N ALA A 52 8.33 5.59 22.33
CA ALA A 52 7.49 6.10 23.42
C ALA A 52 7.15 5.04 24.49
N LYS A 53 7.28 3.74 24.19
CA LYS A 53 7.12 2.64 25.18
C LYS A 53 8.45 2.23 25.80
N ASP A 54 9.51 2.23 24.98
CA ASP A 54 10.87 1.83 25.35
C ASP A 54 11.87 2.73 24.63
N ALA A 55 12.53 3.61 25.38
CA ALA A 55 13.51 4.57 24.87
C ALA A 55 14.75 3.90 24.24
N ALA A 56 15.04 2.63 24.56
CA ALA A 56 16.12 1.87 23.92
C ALA A 56 15.75 1.33 22.53
N SER A 57 14.47 1.46 22.12
CA SER A 57 13.98 1.04 20.81
C SER A 57 13.98 2.21 19.80
N GLY A 58 13.07 2.23 18.82
CA GLY A 58 13.00 3.29 17.79
C GLY A 58 13.81 3.05 16.52
N TYR A 59 14.37 1.85 16.32
CA TYR A 59 15.07 1.42 15.09
C TYR A 59 14.41 0.17 14.46
N ALA A 60 14.68 -0.10 13.19
CA ALA A 60 14.10 -1.19 12.42
C ALA A 60 14.64 -2.58 12.85
N LYS A 61 13.90 -3.28 13.71
CA LYS A 61 14.32 -4.56 14.32
C LYS A 61 14.54 -5.70 13.31
N THR A 62 13.99 -5.61 12.10
CA THR A 62 14.23 -6.59 11.01
C THR A 62 15.64 -6.50 10.45
N PHE A 63 16.20 -5.29 10.29
CA PHE A 63 17.56 -5.10 9.81
C PHE A 63 18.57 -5.80 10.73
N LEU A 64 18.44 -5.64 12.06
CA LEU A 64 19.27 -6.36 13.03
C LEU A 64 19.16 -7.89 12.89
N ARG A 65 17.97 -8.42 12.57
CA ARG A 65 17.77 -9.85 12.29
C ARG A 65 18.42 -10.29 10.97
N GLN A 66 18.47 -9.42 9.96
CA GLN A 66 19.14 -9.67 8.69
C GLN A 66 20.67 -9.62 8.86
N MET A 67 21.20 -8.67 9.63
CA MET A 67 22.63 -8.58 9.94
C MET A 67 23.14 -9.82 10.69
N ARG A 68 22.37 -10.41 11.61
CA ARG A 68 22.67 -11.72 12.22
C ARG A 68 22.83 -12.87 11.23
N GLN A 69 22.33 -12.74 9.99
CA GLN A 69 22.40 -13.77 8.95
C GLN A 69 23.41 -13.46 7.84
N SER A 70 23.80 -12.19 7.69
CA SER A 70 24.47 -11.69 6.48
C SER A 70 25.73 -10.85 6.76
N LEU A 71 25.96 -10.37 7.99
CA LEU A 71 27.07 -9.46 8.27
C LEU A 71 28.45 -10.13 8.09
N SER A 72 28.61 -11.41 8.48
CA SER A 72 29.88 -12.13 8.25
C SER A 72 30.23 -12.18 6.76
N THR A 73 29.26 -12.55 5.91
CA THR A 73 29.42 -12.62 4.45
C THR A 73 29.73 -11.25 3.83
N ALA A 74 29.14 -10.16 4.33
CA ALA A 74 29.46 -8.82 3.87
C ALA A 74 30.91 -8.43 4.22
N LEU A 75 31.35 -8.68 5.46
CA LEU A 75 32.73 -8.42 5.90
C LEU A 75 33.76 -9.27 5.14
N GLU A 76 33.49 -10.57 4.95
CA GLU A 76 34.34 -11.51 4.20
C GLU A 76 34.51 -11.10 2.73
N ARG A 77 33.46 -10.56 2.11
CA ARG A 77 33.48 -10.05 0.73
C ARG A 77 33.94 -8.58 0.62
N GLY A 78 34.14 -7.88 1.75
CA GLY A 78 34.51 -6.47 1.79
C GLY A 78 33.38 -5.47 1.46
N VAL A 79 32.14 -5.93 1.32
CA VAL A 79 30.97 -5.13 0.95
C VAL A 79 30.62 -4.15 2.07
N LYS A 80 30.52 -2.86 1.75
CA LYS A 80 30.10 -1.83 2.71
C LYS A 80 28.59 -1.79 2.86
N ILE A 81 28.11 -1.53 4.06
CA ILE A 81 26.68 -1.48 4.39
C ILE A 81 26.29 -0.05 4.73
N VAL A 82 25.23 0.48 4.12
CA VAL A 82 24.69 1.81 4.43
C VAL A 82 23.17 1.73 4.57
N THR A 83 22.61 2.24 5.67
CA THR A 83 21.18 2.09 5.94
C THR A 83 20.60 3.22 6.79
N ASN A 84 19.32 3.52 6.59
CA ASN A 84 18.48 4.36 7.46
C ASN A 84 17.70 3.53 8.50
N ALA A 85 18.00 2.23 8.66
CA ALA A 85 17.41 1.35 9.66
C ALA A 85 17.52 1.86 11.11
N GLY A 86 18.41 2.82 11.39
CA GLY A 86 18.54 3.47 12.69
C GLY A 86 17.30 4.27 13.09
N GLY A 87 16.57 4.83 12.11
CA GLY A 87 15.30 5.52 12.35
C GLY A 87 15.40 6.61 13.41
N LEU A 88 14.71 6.44 14.53
CA LEU A 88 14.68 7.39 15.64
C LEU A 88 15.75 7.14 16.72
N ASN A 89 16.58 6.11 16.53
CA ASN A 89 17.64 5.72 17.46
C ASN A 89 18.80 5.02 16.73
N PRO A 90 19.53 5.74 15.85
CA PRO A 90 20.63 5.17 15.08
C PRO A 90 21.80 4.71 15.96
N SER A 91 22.05 5.39 17.09
CA SER A 91 23.05 4.96 18.09
C SER A 91 22.67 3.62 18.75
N GLY A 92 21.40 3.44 19.15
CA GLY A 92 20.92 2.19 19.75
C GLY A 92 20.98 1.00 18.78
N LEU A 93 20.75 1.22 17.48
CA LEU A 93 21.01 0.19 16.48
C LEU A 93 22.51 -0.12 16.34
N ALA A 94 23.37 0.90 16.33
CA ALA A 94 24.82 0.68 16.27
C ALA A 94 25.32 -0.16 17.46
N ASP A 95 24.83 0.10 18.68
CA ASP A 95 25.16 -0.70 19.86
C ASP A 95 24.60 -2.14 19.77
N ALA A 96 23.38 -2.30 19.24
CA ALA A 96 22.81 -3.62 19.00
C ALA A 96 23.57 -4.44 17.93
N LEU A 97 24.24 -3.78 16.98
CA LEU A 97 25.13 -4.40 16.00
C LEU A 97 26.49 -4.75 16.62
N ARG A 98 27.07 -3.89 17.47
CA ARG A 98 28.30 -4.19 18.25
C ARG A 98 28.12 -5.44 19.12
N ALA A 99 26.92 -5.61 19.69
CA ALA A 99 26.53 -6.79 20.46
C ALA A 99 26.38 -8.10 19.64
N LEU A 100 26.67 -8.08 18.34
CA LEU A 100 26.80 -9.31 17.53
C LEU A 100 28.22 -9.92 17.57
N GLU A 101 29.18 -9.27 18.25
CA GLU A 101 30.56 -9.74 18.45
C GLU A 101 31.35 -10.00 17.13
N LEU A 102 30.95 -9.33 16.04
CA LEU A 102 31.67 -9.33 14.77
C LEU A 102 32.59 -8.09 14.65
N PRO A 103 33.74 -8.19 13.98
CA PRO A 103 34.76 -7.12 13.92
C PRO A 103 34.41 -5.99 12.92
N ALA A 104 33.15 -5.56 12.90
CA ALA A 104 32.67 -4.50 12.02
C ALA A 104 32.97 -3.09 12.57
N LYS A 105 33.55 -2.22 11.74
CA LYS A 105 33.65 -0.79 12.05
C LYS A 105 32.32 -0.09 11.75
N ILE A 106 31.70 0.51 12.76
CA ILE A 106 30.37 1.10 12.64
C ILE A 106 30.44 2.61 12.82
N GLY A 107 30.11 3.35 11.76
CA GLY A 107 29.83 4.79 11.80
C GLY A 107 28.34 5.07 11.97
N VAL A 108 27.98 6.24 12.48
CA VAL A 108 26.60 6.64 12.75
C VAL A 108 26.33 8.06 12.26
N VAL A 109 25.27 8.29 11.48
CA VAL A 109 24.79 9.64 11.11
C VAL A 109 23.55 10.01 11.92
N SER A 110 23.54 11.21 12.49
CA SER A 110 22.52 11.70 13.42
C SER A 110 22.38 13.23 13.36
N GLY A 111 21.38 13.77 14.07
CA GLY A 111 21.04 15.20 14.12
C GLY A 111 19.69 15.53 13.46
N ASP A 112 19.05 14.53 12.86
CA ASP A 112 17.78 14.64 12.15
C ASP A 112 16.57 14.91 13.06
N ASP A 113 16.60 14.50 14.33
CA ASP A 113 15.47 14.67 15.27
C ASP A 113 15.28 16.15 15.64
N VAL A 114 14.30 16.78 15.01
CA VAL A 114 13.88 18.17 15.23
C VAL A 114 12.54 18.26 15.97
N THR A 115 12.12 17.20 16.67
CA THR A 115 10.83 17.10 17.39
C THR A 115 10.60 18.26 18.36
N GLY A 116 11.66 18.82 18.96
CA GLY A 116 11.57 20.02 19.82
C GLY A 116 11.01 21.28 19.15
N ARG A 117 10.96 21.33 17.81
CA ARG A 117 10.34 22.44 17.03
C ARG A 117 8.87 22.25 16.74
N PHE A 118 8.34 21.04 16.95
CA PHE A 118 6.97 20.65 16.61
C PHE A 118 6.28 20.05 17.86
N PRO A 119 5.76 20.88 18.79
CA PRO A 119 5.30 20.41 20.11
C PRO A 119 4.16 19.37 20.12
N SER A 120 3.48 19.17 18.98
CA SER A 120 2.42 18.16 18.80
C SER A 120 2.88 16.92 18.03
N ALA A 121 4.15 16.85 17.62
CA ALA A 121 4.71 15.72 16.89
C ALA A 121 5.04 14.55 17.83
N LEU A 122 4.69 13.34 17.40
CA LEU A 122 5.27 12.12 17.95
C LEU A 122 6.72 11.95 17.47
N THR A 123 6.99 12.36 16.23
CA THR A 123 8.32 12.40 15.60
C THR A 123 8.37 13.56 14.61
N ALA A 124 9.43 14.36 14.61
CA ALA A 124 9.74 15.23 13.48
C ALA A 124 11.22 15.04 13.11
N ASN A 125 11.48 14.56 11.90
CA ASN A 125 12.83 14.22 11.47
C ASN A 125 13.17 14.88 10.12
N ALA A 126 14.26 15.63 10.09
CA ALA A 126 14.77 16.28 8.90
C ALA A 126 15.44 15.26 7.97
N TYR A 127 15.23 15.41 6.66
CA TYR A 127 15.84 14.56 5.64
C TYR A 127 17.29 15.01 5.39
N LEU A 128 18.22 14.50 6.19
CA LEU A 128 19.65 14.81 6.08
C LEU A 128 20.27 14.30 4.76
N GLY A 129 21.40 14.92 4.40
CA GLY A 129 22.16 14.62 3.19
C GLY A 129 23.25 13.56 3.34
N ALA A 130 23.96 13.34 2.24
CA ALA A 130 24.89 12.24 2.02
C ALA A 130 26.30 12.44 2.61
N PHE A 131 26.71 13.68 2.91
CA PHE A 131 28.10 13.96 3.34
C PHE A 131 28.48 13.31 4.68
N GLY A 132 27.57 13.17 5.64
CA GLY A 132 27.84 12.44 6.88
C GLY A 132 28.07 10.94 6.65
N ILE A 133 27.38 10.34 5.68
CA ILE A 133 27.60 8.95 5.26
C ILE A 133 28.98 8.81 4.62
N ALA A 134 29.32 9.74 3.73
CA ALA A 134 30.60 9.74 3.05
C ALA A 134 31.77 9.85 4.03
N GLU A 135 31.64 10.68 5.06
CA GLU A 135 32.68 10.86 6.08
C GLU A 135 32.89 9.61 6.95
N CYS A 136 31.80 8.95 7.38
CA CYS A 136 31.91 7.64 8.04
C CYS A 136 32.63 6.59 7.18
N LEU A 137 32.35 6.55 5.86
CA LEU A 137 33.00 5.61 4.94
C LEU A 137 34.48 5.96 4.69
N ARG A 138 34.83 7.24 4.58
CA ARG A 138 36.23 7.72 4.47
C ARG A 138 37.04 7.39 5.73
N ALA A 139 36.43 7.47 6.90
CA ALA A 139 37.00 6.98 8.16
C ALA A 139 37.10 5.45 8.27
N GLY A 140 36.72 4.71 7.21
CA GLY A 140 36.87 3.27 7.09
C GLY A 140 35.77 2.46 7.77
N ALA A 141 34.55 2.99 7.87
CA ALA A 141 33.40 2.21 8.31
C ALA A 141 33.10 1.04 7.37
N ASP A 142 32.71 -0.09 7.96
CA ASP A 142 32.13 -1.25 7.28
C ASP A 142 30.61 -1.15 7.22
N ILE A 143 30.01 -0.53 8.25
CA ILE A 143 28.58 -0.23 8.34
C ILE A 143 28.41 1.26 8.66
N VAL A 144 27.52 1.95 7.95
CA VAL A 144 27.00 3.26 8.34
C VAL A 144 25.52 3.14 8.67
N VAL A 145 25.17 3.42 9.92
CA VAL A 145 23.80 3.48 10.40
C VAL A 145 23.35 4.93 10.45
N THR A 146 22.25 5.28 9.81
CA THR A 146 21.71 6.64 9.80
C THR A 146 20.34 6.71 10.48
N GLY A 147 20.00 7.88 11.00
CA GLY A 147 18.62 8.25 11.32
C GLY A 147 17.84 8.54 10.04
N ARG A 148 17.07 9.63 10.01
CA ARG A 148 16.47 10.11 8.75
C ARG A 148 17.51 10.81 7.85
N VAL A 149 17.73 10.23 6.68
CA VAL A 149 18.37 10.86 5.50
C VAL A 149 17.36 10.87 4.34
N THR A 150 17.67 11.50 3.19
CA THR A 150 16.96 11.11 1.95
C THR A 150 17.39 9.72 1.52
N ASP A 151 16.48 8.96 0.91
CA ASP A 151 16.71 7.54 0.65
C ASP A 151 17.77 7.35 -0.44
N ALA A 152 17.78 8.22 -1.47
CA ALA A 152 18.89 8.38 -2.41
C ALA A 152 20.25 8.75 -1.75
N SER A 153 20.29 9.42 -0.59
CA SER A 153 21.56 9.70 0.11
C SER A 153 22.30 8.43 0.53
N LEU A 154 21.60 7.30 0.71
CA LEU A 154 22.21 5.99 0.97
C LEU A 154 23.12 5.52 -0.18
N VAL A 155 22.88 6.02 -1.40
CA VAL A 155 23.64 5.72 -2.63
C VAL A 155 24.62 6.85 -2.96
N VAL A 156 24.22 8.11 -2.78
CA VAL A 156 25.08 9.29 -3.00
C VAL A 156 26.25 9.35 -2.02
N GLY A 157 26.05 8.96 -0.74
CA GLY A 157 27.11 8.98 0.29
C GLY A 157 28.32 8.10 -0.05
N PRO A 158 28.12 6.81 -0.39
CA PRO A 158 29.18 5.96 -0.91
C PRO A 158 29.84 6.49 -2.19
N ALA A 159 29.08 7.11 -3.09
CA ALA A 159 29.62 7.69 -4.31
C ALA A 159 30.57 8.88 -4.02
N ILE A 160 30.17 9.79 -3.13
CA ILE A 160 31.00 10.89 -2.62
C ILE A 160 32.28 10.37 -1.94
N ALA A 161 32.19 9.25 -1.19
CA ALA A 161 33.35 8.63 -0.56
C ALA A 161 34.32 8.00 -1.58
N HIS A 162 33.80 7.30 -2.60
CA HIS A 162 34.58 6.58 -3.59
C HIS A 162 35.23 7.49 -4.65
N PHE A 163 34.45 8.43 -5.21
CA PHE A 163 34.93 9.31 -6.28
C PHE A 163 35.58 10.60 -5.76
N GLY A 164 35.46 10.89 -4.46
CA GLY A 164 36.05 12.09 -3.85
C GLY A 164 35.32 13.39 -4.20
N TRP A 165 34.06 13.32 -4.62
CA TRP A 165 33.26 14.48 -4.99
C TRP A 165 33.11 15.49 -3.84
N SER A 166 32.99 16.76 -4.24
CA SER A 166 32.71 17.93 -3.40
C SER A 166 31.25 18.37 -3.56
N ARG A 167 30.83 19.39 -2.77
CA ARG A 167 29.52 20.05 -2.96
C ARG A 167 29.39 20.77 -4.31
N GLY A 168 30.49 21.00 -5.04
CA GLY A 168 30.49 21.67 -6.35
C GLY A 168 30.23 20.74 -7.53
N ASP A 169 30.30 19.41 -7.35
CA ASP A 169 30.18 18.42 -8.43
C ASP A 169 28.71 18.09 -8.75
N LEU A 170 27.91 19.15 -8.96
CA LEU A 170 26.44 19.10 -8.97
C LEU A 170 25.85 18.10 -9.97
N ASP A 171 26.38 18.02 -11.20
CA ASP A 171 25.88 17.06 -12.20
C ASP A 171 26.14 15.61 -11.78
N ALA A 172 27.29 15.35 -11.14
CA ALA A 172 27.65 14.02 -10.66
C ALA A 172 26.81 13.62 -9.44
N LEU A 173 26.57 14.56 -8.51
CA LEU A 173 25.64 14.40 -7.40
C LEU A 173 24.20 14.16 -7.88
N ALA A 174 23.75 14.87 -8.91
CA ALA A 174 22.41 14.70 -9.49
C ALA A 174 22.26 13.33 -10.18
N GLY A 175 23.25 12.90 -10.96
CA GLY A 175 23.28 11.56 -11.56
C GLY A 175 23.27 10.44 -10.50
N ALA A 176 24.05 10.59 -9.43
CA ALA A 176 24.02 9.67 -8.29
C ALA A 176 22.69 9.71 -7.50
N THR A 177 22.02 10.86 -7.43
CA THR A 177 20.69 11.00 -6.82
C THR A 177 19.63 10.25 -7.63
N VAL A 178 19.66 10.40 -8.96
CA VAL A 178 18.80 9.64 -9.89
C VAL A 178 19.08 8.13 -9.81
N ALA A 179 20.35 7.73 -9.76
CA ALA A 179 20.70 6.31 -9.54
C ALA A 179 20.19 5.81 -8.17
N GLY A 180 20.30 6.62 -7.12
CA GLY A 180 19.75 6.32 -5.80
C GLY A 180 18.23 6.10 -5.82
N HIS A 181 17.51 7.01 -6.47
CA HIS A 181 16.06 6.93 -6.65
C HIS A 181 15.61 5.70 -7.46
N VAL A 182 16.46 5.15 -8.34
CA VAL A 182 16.19 3.87 -9.02
C VAL A 182 16.50 2.64 -8.15
N LEU A 183 17.38 2.77 -7.16
CA LEU A 183 17.71 1.67 -6.24
C LEU A 183 16.79 1.56 -5.02
N GLU A 184 16.22 2.66 -4.53
CA GLU A 184 15.32 2.67 -3.37
C GLU A 184 13.96 1.98 -3.65
N CYS A 185 13.08 1.93 -2.65
CA CYS A 185 11.76 1.29 -2.73
C CYS A 185 11.75 -0.20 -3.15
N GLY A 186 12.90 -0.88 -3.10
CA GLY A 186 13.03 -2.34 -3.18
C GLY A 186 13.27 -2.88 -4.59
N ALA A 187 12.29 -3.58 -5.16
CA ALA A 187 12.43 -4.33 -6.42
C ALA A 187 11.72 -3.67 -7.61
N GLN A 188 11.38 -2.38 -7.54
CA GLN A 188 10.54 -1.73 -8.55
C GLN A 188 11.22 -1.62 -9.93
N ALA A 189 12.48 -1.16 -9.97
CA ALA A 189 13.26 -1.03 -11.20
C ALA A 189 13.51 -2.36 -11.96
N THR A 190 13.24 -3.52 -11.33
CA THR A 190 13.35 -4.86 -11.91
C THR A 190 11.98 -5.50 -12.23
N GLY A 191 10.87 -4.78 -12.02
CA GLY A 191 9.51 -5.23 -12.32
C GLY A 191 8.54 -5.31 -11.13
N GLY A 192 8.96 -4.98 -9.91
CA GLY A 192 8.03 -4.83 -8.77
C GLY A 192 7.04 -3.68 -9.02
N ASN A 193 5.75 -3.88 -8.73
CA ASN A 193 4.66 -2.92 -9.00
C ASN A 193 4.54 -2.44 -10.46
N PHE A 194 5.24 -3.08 -11.41
CA PHE A 194 5.25 -2.66 -12.80
C PHE A 194 3.90 -2.92 -13.50
N ALA A 195 3.36 -1.91 -14.18
CA ALA A 195 2.01 -1.99 -14.76
C ALA A 195 1.86 -3.12 -15.80
N PHE A 196 2.92 -3.37 -16.59
CA PHE A 196 2.96 -4.41 -17.62
C PHE A 196 3.60 -5.72 -17.10
N PHE A 197 3.33 -6.10 -15.84
CA PHE A 197 3.96 -7.26 -15.18
C PHE A 197 3.82 -8.59 -15.95
N THR A 198 2.78 -8.75 -16.78
CA THR A 198 2.58 -9.92 -17.65
C THR A 198 3.61 -10.07 -18.75
N GLU A 199 4.35 -9.00 -19.07
CA GLU A 199 5.42 -8.98 -20.08
C GLU A 199 6.80 -9.32 -19.47
N LEU A 200 6.90 -9.33 -18.13
CA LEU A 200 8.14 -9.68 -17.44
C LEU A 200 8.50 -11.17 -17.63
N PRO A 201 9.80 -11.51 -17.70
CA PRO A 201 10.26 -12.88 -17.50
C PRO A 201 9.67 -13.50 -16.24
N ASP A 202 9.40 -14.81 -16.30
CA ASP A 202 8.67 -15.60 -15.28
C ASP A 202 7.22 -15.19 -14.97
N GLY A 203 6.75 -14.04 -15.48
CA GLY A 203 5.45 -13.44 -15.16
C GLY A 203 5.47 -12.54 -13.92
N GLY A 204 6.64 -12.00 -13.56
CA GLY A 204 6.79 -11.08 -12.42
C GLY A 204 6.64 -11.73 -11.04
N ARG A 205 6.85 -13.05 -10.92
CA ARG A 205 6.62 -13.84 -9.69
C ARG A 205 7.60 -13.49 -8.57
N ARG A 206 8.86 -13.19 -8.89
CA ARG A 206 9.88 -12.83 -7.90
C ARG A 206 10.99 -11.94 -8.49
N PRO A 207 10.72 -10.65 -8.75
CA PRO A 207 11.73 -9.70 -9.18
C PRO A 207 12.97 -9.66 -8.25
N GLY A 208 14.16 -9.59 -8.82
CA GLY A 208 15.41 -9.34 -8.08
C GLY A 208 15.49 -7.91 -7.53
N PHE A 209 16.50 -7.59 -6.72
CA PHE A 209 16.77 -6.18 -6.38
C PHE A 209 17.73 -5.56 -7.41
N PRO A 210 17.63 -4.25 -7.67
CA PRO A 210 18.46 -3.56 -8.63
C PRO A 210 19.88 -3.31 -8.09
N ILE A 211 20.80 -3.10 -9.04
CA ILE A 211 22.20 -2.74 -8.84
C ILE A 211 22.51 -1.56 -9.76
N SER A 212 23.18 -0.53 -9.24
CA SER A 212 23.75 0.56 -10.03
C SER A 212 25.25 0.35 -10.17
N GLU A 213 25.71 0.32 -11.40
CA GLU A 213 27.10 0.46 -11.81
C GLU A 213 27.36 1.96 -12.06
N LEU A 214 27.72 2.70 -11.01
CA LEU A 214 27.87 4.16 -11.04
C LEU A 214 29.28 4.57 -11.47
N HIS A 215 29.39 5.66 -12.23
CA HIS A 215 30.64 6.21 -12.75
C HIS A 215 30.97 7.59 -12.17
N ALA A 216 32.23 8.01 -12.31
CA ALA A 216 32.77 9.26 -11.74
C ALA A 216 32.16 10.55 -12.33
N ASP A 217 31.44 10.46 -13.45
CA ASP A 217 30.69 11.55 -14.09
C ASP A 217 29.22 11.62 -13.67
N GLY A 218 28.78 10.73 -12.76
CA GLY A 218 27.39 10.58 -12.34
C GLY A 218 26.53 9.71 -13.26
N SER A 219 27.04 9.26 -14.41
CA SER A 219 26.31 8.29 -15.24
C SER A 219 26.29 6.90 -14.59
N ALA A 220 25.23 6.14 -14.85
CA ALA A 220 25.02 4.83 -14.23
C ALA A 220 24.53 3.79 -15.23
N VAL A 221 24.82 2.51 -14.98
CA VAL A 221 24.10 1.39 -15.59
C VAL A 221 23.34 0.65 -14.50
N ILE A 222 22.01 0.64 -14.62
CA ILE A 222 21.11 -0.12 -13.76
C ILE A 222 21.03 -1.55 -14.29
N THR A 223 21.14 -2.53 -13.40
CA THR A 223 21.11 -3.97 -13.70
C THR A 223 20.61 -4.79 -12.51
N LYS A 224 20.66 -6.13 -12.59
CA LYS A 224 20.33 -7.06 -11.49
C LYS A 224 21.22 -8.29 -11.50
N HIS A 225 21.26 -9.05 -10.41
CA HIS A 225 22.01 -10.31 -10.38
C HIS A 225 21.43 -11.33 -11.39
N PRO A 226 22.27 -12.06 -12.15
CA PRO A 226 21.83 -13.12 -13.05
C PRO A 226 20.98 -14.18 -12.36
N GLY A 227 20.00 -14.74 -13.07
CA GLY A 227 19.12 -15.79 -12.52
C GLY A 227 18.07 -15.31 -11.52
N THR A 228 18.04 -14.01 -11.17
CA THR A 228 16.92 -13.41 -10.44
C THR A 228 15.77 -13.04 -11.40
N GLY A 229 14.54 -13.14 -10.90
CA GLY A 229 13.33 -12.91 -11.69
C GLY A 229 13.10 -11.44 -12.09
N GLY A 230 12.03 -11.20 -12.85
CA GLY A 230 11.76 -9.89 -13.45
C GLY A 230 12.76 -9.50 -14.55
N ALA A 231 12.77 -8.23 -14.93
CA ALA A 231 13.67 -7.68 -15.96
C ALA A 231 14.07 -6.23 -15.65
N VAL A 232 15.27 -5.82 -16.07
CA VAL A 232 15.69 -4.41 -16.09
C VAL A 232 15.61 -3.90 -17.54
N THR A 233 14.60 -3.08 -17.79
CA THR A 233 14.28 -2.50 -19.11
C THR A 233 14.10 -0.98 -18.98
N PRO A 234 14.16 -0.20 -20.09
CA PRO A 234 13.86 1.22 -20.03
C PRO A 234 12.51 1.53 -19.37
N ASP A 235 11.50 0.67 -19.57
CA ASP A 235 10.16 0.87 -19.00
C ASP A 235 10.10 0.57 -17.50
N THR A 236 10.77 -0.48 -17.00
CA THR A 236 10.81 -0.77 -15.56
C THR A 236 11.62 0.27 -14.79
N VAL A 237 12.70 0.79 -15.39
CA VAL A 237 13.48 1.89 -14.82
C VAL A 237 12.69 3.21 -14.89
N THR A 238 11.99 3.49 -15.99
CA THR A 238 11.13 4.68 -16.10
C THR A 238 9.97 4.63 -15.11
N ALA A 239 9.37 3.46 -14.88
CA ALA A 239 8.32 3.30 -13.88
C ALA A 239 8.78 3.69 -12.47
N GLN A 240 10.01 3.31 -12.08
CA GLN A 240 10.60 3.75 -10.82
C GLN A 240 11.00 5.24 -10.84
N LEU A 241 11.55 5.77 -11.94
CA LEU A 241 11.88 7.20 -12.07
C LEU A 241 10.66 8.15 -12.00
N LEU A 242 9.45 7.63 -12.20
CA LEU A 242 8.19 8.35 -12.09
C LEU A 242 7.47 8.13 -10.74
N TYR A 243 8.05 7.32 -9.85
CA TYR A 243 7.48 7.02 -8.54
C TYR A 243 7.79 8.14 -7.54
N GLU A 244 6.79 8.62 -6.79
CA GLU A 244 6.93 9.67 -5.75
C GLU A 244 7.61 11.00 -6.15
N ILE A 245 7.77 11.28 -7.45
CA ILE A 245 8.32 12.56 -7.94
C ILE A 245 7.28 13.69 -7.96
N GLY A 246 7.78 14.93 -7.87
CA GLY A 246 6.99 16.16 -7.99
C GLY A 246 7.17 16.86 -9.33
N ALA A 247 7.54 18.15 -9.30
CA ALA A 247 8.02 18.86 -10.48
C ALA A 247 9.38 18.30 -10.96
N PRO A 248 9.81 18.54 -12.21
CA PRO A 248 11.06 17.99 -12.74
C PRO A 248 12.32 18.32 -11.93
N ALA A 249 12.34 19.48 -11.27
CA ALA A 249 13.38 19.83 -10.30
C ALA A 249 13.18 19.06 -8.98
N TYR A 250 13.78 17.87 -8.88
CA TYR A 250 13.74 17.01 -7.71
C TYR A 250 14.65 17.54 -6.59
N LEU A 251 14.06 17.94 -5.46
CA LEU A 251 14.74 18.68 -4.40
C LEU A 251 15.43 17.74 -3.39
N GLY A 252 16.76 17.64 -3.45
CA GLY A 252 17.57 16.91 -2.47
C GLY A 252 18.42 17.85 -1.57
N PRO A 253 18.85 17.39 -0.38
CA PRO A 253 19.62 18.18 0.59
C PRO A 253 21.05 18.52 0.14
N ASP A 254 21.58 17.80 -0.85
CA ASP A 254 22.93 17.99 -1.38
C ASP A 254 22.94 18.59 -2.80
N VAL A 255 21.85 18.42 -3.55
CA VAL A 255 21.68 18.85 -4.94
C VAL A 255 20.19 18.87 -5.33
N VAL A 256 19.80 19.74 -6.26
CA VAL A 256 18.54 19.62 -7.01
C VAL A 256 18.83 18.92 -8.33
N ALA A 257 18.20 17.77 -8.58
CA ALA A 257 18.36 16.97 -9.79
C ALA A 257 17.22 17.22 -10.78
N HIS A 258 17.53 17.53 -12.05
CA HIS A 258 16.51 17.84 -13.06
C HIS A 258 16.09 16.59 -13.83
N PHE A 259 14.95 16.00 -13.47
CA PHE A 259 14.48 14.72 -13.99
C PHE A 259 14.07 14.79 -15.47
N ASP A 260 13.65 15.95 -15.98
CA ASP A 260 13.39 16.21 -17.40
C ASP A 260 14.65 16.21 -18.27
N THR A 261 15.85 16.18 -17.66
CA THR A 261 17.13 16.05 -18.38
C THR A 261 17.66 14.61 -18.47
N ILE A 262 17.05 13.65 -17.76
CA ILE A 262 17.49 12.26 -17.71
C ILE A 262 17.35 11.60 -19.09
N ARG A 263 18.40 10.92 -19.54
CA ARG A 263 18.37 10.01 -20.70
C ARG A 263 18.35 8.56 -20.22
N VAL A 264 17.26 7.86 -20.52
CA VAL A 264 17.10 6.43 -20.25
C VAL A 264 17.34 5.67 -21.56
N THR A 265 18.38 4.83 -21.61
CA THR A 265 18.73 4.08 -22.83
C THR A 265 19.00 2.60 -22.54
N GLY A 266 18.52 1.71 -23.41
CA GLY A 266 18.82 0.28 -23.29
C GLY A 266 20.29 -0.01 -23.54
N ALA A 267 20.94 -0.73 -22.62
CA ALA A 267 22.38 -1.04 -22.65
C ALA A 267 22.67 -2.56 -22.78
N GLY A 268 21.64 -3.36 -23.05
CA GLY A 268 21.71 -4.82 -23.21
C GLY A 268 20.60 -5.54 -22.43
N PRO A 269 20.58 -6.89 -22.44
CA PRO A 269 19.68 -7.66 -21.58
C PRO A 269 19.92 -7.33 -20.10
N ASP A 270 18.86 -7.05 -19.35
CA ASP A 270 18.90 -6.62 -17.95
C ASP A 270 19.85 -5.43 -17.66
N ARG A 271 20.05 -4.52 -18.62
CA ARG A 271 20.92 -3.34 -18.46
C ARG A 271 20.31 -2.09 -19.10
N VAL A 272 20.21 -1.02 -18.31
CA VAL A 272 19.73 0.30 -18.72
C VAL A 272 20.74 1.36 -18.29
N ARG A 273 21.18 2.20 -19.22
CA ARG A 273 22.05 3.34 -18.94
C ARG A 273 21.22 4.59 -18.64
N LEU A 274 21.65 5.30 -17.60
CA LEU A 274 21.20 6.63 -17.20
C LEU A 274 22.34 7.63 -17.38
N ASP A 275 22.12 8.68 -18.17
CA ASP A 275 23.05 9.81 -18.31
C ASP A 275 22.33 11.13 -18.63
N GLY A 276 23.10 12.21 -18.77
CA GLY A 276 22.58 13.53 -19.16
C GLY A 276 21.98 14.37 -18.02
N VAL A 277 21.84 13.79 -16.82
CA VAL A 277 21.24 14.44 -15.65
C VAL A 277 21.99 15.73 -15.30
N ARG A 278 21.24 16.83 -15.17
CA ARG A 278 21.75 18.14 -14.73
C ARG A 278 21.49 18.36 -13.24
N GLY A 279 22.46 18.94 -12.55
CA GLY A 279 22.35 19.37 -11.17
C GLY A 279 22.35 20.89 -11.01
N THR A 280 21.54 21.40 -10.08
CA THR A 280 21.66 22.77 -9.54
C THR A 280 21.86 22.72 -8.03
N PRO A 281 22.33 23.81 -7.37
CA PRO A 281 22.56 23.82 -5.93
C PRO A 281 21.32 23.37 -5.12
N PRO A 282 21.49 22.79 -3.92
CA PRO A 282 20.39 22.35 -3.06
C PRO A 282 19.49 23.53 -2.63
N PRO A 283 18.23 23.29 -2.19
CA PRO A 283 17.40 24.32 -1.59
C PRO A 283 17.97 24.76 -0.22
N PRO A 284 17.67 25.99 0.26
CA PRO A 284 18.11 26.46 1.59
C PRO A 284 17.43 25.74 2.77
N THR A 285 16.52 24.80 2.50
CA THR A 285 15.67 24.14 3.50
C THR A 285 15.67 22.63 3.35
N LEU A 286 15.69 21.92 4.48
CA LEU A 286 15.44 20.49 4.53
C LEU A 286 13.93 20.21 4.65
N LYS A 287 13.44 19.18 3.94
CA LYS A 287 12.16 18.53 4.24
C LYS A 287 12.24 17.95 5.66
N VAL A 288 11.16 18.07 6.43
CA VAL A 288 10.97 17.44 7.73
C VAL A 288 9.72 16.58 7.65
N GLY A 289 9.86 15.30 7.94
CA GLY A 289 8.73 14.38 8.09
C GLY A 289 8.16 14.49 9.49
N VAL A 290 7.01 15.16 9.65
CA VAL A 290 6.33 15.35 10.93
C VAL A 290 5.19 14.35 11.05
N SER A 291 5.25 13.45 12.03
CA SER A 291 4.17 12.52 12.36
C SER A 291 3.47 12.94 13.64
N THR A 292 2.16 13.11 13.59
CA THR A 292 1.30 13.43 14.75
C THR A 292 0.28 12.31 14.98
N LEU A 293 -0.37 12.29 16.15
CA LEU A 293 -1.52 11.41 16.43
C LEU A 293 -2.80 12.25 16.40
N ALA A 294 -3.70 11.94 15.47
CA ALA A 294 -4.92 12.71 15.19
C ALA A 294 -6.20 11.99 15.66
N GLY A 295 -6.15 11.37 16.85
CA GLY A 295 -7.26 10.59 17.40
C GLY A 295 -7.30 9.16 16.87
N TYR A 296 -8.51 8.68 16.60
CA TYR A 296 -8.81 7.27 16.31
C TYR A 296 -9.76 7.12 15.13
N ARG A 297 -9.67 6.00 14.42
CA ARG A 297 -10.61 5.61 13.37
C ARG A 297 -11.10 4.17 13.51
N ASN A 298 -12.29 3.93 12.99
CA ASN A 298 -12.86 2.59 12.81
C ASN A 298 -13.62 2.54 11.48
N ALA A 299 -13.91 1.34 10.98
CA ALA A 299 -14.55 1.14 9.69
C ALA A 299 -15.47 -0.08 9.71
N MET A 300 -16.57 0.01 8.98
CA MET A 300 -17.52 -1.08 8.79
C MET A 300 -18.02 -1.10 7.35
N THR A 301 -18.10 -2.29 6.74
CA THR A 301 -18.70 -2.47 5.41
C THR A 301 -20.03 -3.20 5.52
N PHE A 302 -21.10 -2.49 5.15
CA PHE A 302 -22.45 -3.02 5.06
C PHE A 302 -22.68 -3.58 3.67
N VAL A 303 -23.13 -4.84 3.59
CA VAL A 303 -23.46 -5.50 2.32
C VAL A 303 -24.90 -5.21 1.99
N LEU A 304 -25.14 -4.57 0.85
CA LEU A 304 -26.46 -4.19 0.35
C LEU A 304 -26.81 -5.13 -0.82
N CYS A 305 -27.51 -6.23 -0.55
CA CYS A 305 -27.88 -7.17 -1.60
C CYS A 305 -29.20 -6.79 -2.29
N GLY A 306 -29.24 -6.93 -3.62
CA GLY A 306 -30.46 -6.95 -4.42
C GLY A 306 -31.04 -5.58 -4.78
N LEU A 307 -32.33 -5.40 -4.52
CA LEU A 307 -33.06 -4.19 -4.94
C LEU A 307 -32.80 -3.00 -4.00
N ASP A 308 -33.18 -1.80 -4.45
CA ASP A 308 -33.29 -0.58 -3.64
C ASP A 308 -31.98 -0.13 -2.95
N ILE A 309 -30.82 -0.46 -3.54
CA ILE A 309 -29.46 -0.21 -3.00
C ILE A 309 -29.30 1.19 -2.40
N GLU A 310 -29.63 2.25 -3.14
CA GLU A 310 -29.52 3.64 -2.68
C GLU A 310 -30.40 3.93 -1.45
N ALA A 311 -31.62 3.36 -1.40
CA ALA A 311 -32.53 3.52 -0.27
C ALA A 311 -32.06 2.71 0.96
N LYS A 312 -31.48 1.52 0.75
CA LYS A 312 -30.83 0.73 1.81
C LYS A 312 -29.62 1.48 2.38
N ALA A 313 -28.82 2.10 1.52
CA ALA A 313 -27.68 2.91 1.93
C ALA A 313 -28.12 4.16 2.71
N ALA A 314 -29.16 4.86 2.25
CA ALA A 314 -29.72 6.02 2.94
C ALA A 314 -30.30 5.64 4.32
N LEU A 315 -31.00 4.51 4.43
CA LEU A 315 -31.48 4.00 5.71
C LEU A 315 -30.32 3.68 6.66
N ALA A 316 -29.34 2.87 6.22
CA ALA A 316 -28.18 2.51 7.03
C ALA A 316 -27.40 3.75 7.49
N ARG A 317 -27.21 4.74 6.60
CA ARG A 317 -26.63 6.06 6.93
C ARG A 317 -27.39 6.73 8.07
N SER A 318 -28.69 6.97 7.90
CA SER A 318 -29.50 7.66 8.91
C SER A 318 -29.46 6.96 10.28
N GLN A 319 -29.51 5.63 10.30
CA GLN A 319 -29.48 4.86 11.55
C GLN A 319 -28.11 4.88 12.24
N VAL A 320 -27.00 4.96 11.49
CA VAL A 320 -25.66 5.15 12.08
C VAL A 320 -25.48 6.59 12.57
N GLU A 321 -25.91 7.59 11.78
CA GLU A 321 -25.87 9.01 12.15
C GLU A 321 -26.71 9.29 13.42
N ASP A 322 -27.89 8.69 13.57
CA ASP A 322 -28.72 8.76 14.78
C ASP A 322 -28.05 8.11 16.00
N ALA A 323 -27.31 7.02 15.80
CA ALA A 323 -26.71 6.22 16.88
C ALA A 323 -25.39 6.81 17.42
N VAL A 324 -24.56 7.44 16.58
CA VAL A 324 -23.25 7.99 17.00
C VAL A 324 -23.02 9.46 16.66
N GLY A 325 -23.98 10.14 16.03
CA GLY A 325 -23.83 11.51 15.52
C GLY A 325 -23.09 11.57 14.18
N ALA A 326 -23.39 12.58 13.36
CA ALA A 326 -22.85 12.72 12.00
C ALA A 326 -21.36 13.12 11.93
N ASP A 327 -20.82 13.78 12.96
CA ASP A 327 -19.45 14.33 12.93
C ASP A 327 -18.39 13.25 12.71
N GLY A 328 -17.50 13.45 11.73
CA GLY A 328 -16.41 12.51 11.44
C GLY A 328 -16.84 11.18 10.80
N LEU A 329 -18.11 11.01 10.44
CA LEU A 329 -18.56 9.90 9.61
C LEU A 329 -18.32 10.17 8.12
N GLU A 330 -17.79 9.18 7.42
CA GLU A 330 -17.67 9.15 5.96
C GLU A 330 -18.37 7.89 5.42
N PHE A 331 -19.12 8.06 4.33
CA PHE A 331 -19.96 7.01 3.74
C PHE A 331 -19.71 6.92 2.24
N THR A 332 -19.13 5.81 1.80
CA THR A 332 -18.79 5.55 0.39
C THR A 332 -19.53 4.32 -0.10
N LEU A 333 -20.46 4.52 -1.04
CA LEU A 333 -21.23 3.45 -1.67
C LEU A 333 -20.53 2.98 -2.95
N ALA A 334 -19.93 1.79 -2.90
CA ALA A 334 -19.40 1.11 -4.08
C ALA A 334 -20.53 0.30 -4.75
N ARG A 335 -20.94 0.74 -5.95
CA ARG A 335 -21.94 0.07 -6.80
C ARG A 335 -21.31 -1.13 -7.53
N THR A 336 -20.93 -2.14 -6.75
CA THR A 336 -20.45 -3.45 -7.22
C THR A 336 -21.60 -4.37 -7.67
N ASP A 337 -22.85 -3.98 -7.43
CA ASP A 337 -24.03 -4.70 -7.89
C ASP A 337 -24.17 -4.64 -9.41
N HIS A 338 -24.41 -5.80 -10.02
CA HIS A 338 -24.79 -5.91 -11.42
C HIS A 338 -26.27 -6.33 -11.54
N PRO A 339 -27.02 -5.80 -12.53
CA PRO A 339 -28.39 -6.25 -12.79
C PRO A 339 -28.43 -7.73 -13.21
N ASP A 340 -29.39 -8.47 -12.66
CA ASP A 340 -29.66 -9.89 -12.98
C ASP A 340 -28.51 -10.89 -12.68
N SER A 341 -27.64 -10.58 -11.71
CA SER A 341 -26.49 -11.40 -11.34
C SER A 341 -26.79 -12.85 -10.95
N ASP A 342 -25.92 -13.75 -11.40
CA ASP A 342 -25.96 -15.19 -11.17
C ASP A 342 -25.24 -15.65 -9.90
N THR A 343 -24.66 -14.72 -9.12
CA THR A 343 -24.17 -14.93 -7.75
C THR A 343 -24.74 -13.88 -6.79
N GLU A 344 -24.80 -14.20 -5.50
CA GLU A 344 -25.24 -13.29 -4.43
C GLU A 344 -24.28 -12.10 -4.25
N GLU A 345 -22.98 -12.33 -4.43
CA GLU A 345 -21.94 -11.32 -4.34
C GLU A 345 -22.05 -10.28 -5.46
N ALA A 346 -22.18 -10.73 -6.72
CA ALA A 346 -22.41 -9.81 -7.85
C ALA A 346 -23.81 -9.19 -7.85
N ALA A 347 -24.74 -9.66 -7.01
CA ALA A 347 -26.02 -9.01 -6.75
C ALA A 347 -25.94 -7.96 -5.62
N SER A 348 -24.75 -7.68 -5.07
CA SER A 348 -24.56 -6.86 -3.88
C SER A 348 -23.66 -5.65 -4.09
N ALA A 349 -24.07 -4.52 -3.53
CA ALA A 349 -23.26 -3.32 -3.37
C ALA A 349 -22.60 -3.28 -1.98
N LEU A 350 -21.52 -2.51 -1.83
CA LEU A 350 -20.83 -2.33 -0.56
C LEU A 350 -20.95 -0.88 -0.09
N LEU A 351 -21.53 -0.65 1.09
CA LEU A 351 -21.48 0.64 1.76
C LEU A 351 -20.37 0.62 2.80
N HIS A 352 -19.26 1.30 2.50
CA HIS A 352 -18.17 1.53 3.44
C HIS A 352 -18.52 2.71 4.33
N VAL A 353 -18.46 2.50 5.64
CA VAL A 353 -18.70 3.52 6.66
C VAL A 353 -17.44 3.65 7.51
N HIS A 354 -16.85 4.83 7.52
CA HIS A 354 -15.69 5.15 8.33
C HIS A 354 -16.10 6.17 9.40
N LEU A 355 -15.54 6.04 10.60
CA LEU A 355 -15.66 7.03 11.65
C LEU A 355 -14.27 7.42 12.14
N ALA A 356 -13.95 8.72 12.08
CA ALA A 356 -12.79 9.30 12.72
C ALA A 356 -13.23 10.19 13.90
N ASP A 357 -12.64 10.00 15.08
CA ASP A 357 -12.97 10.78 16.29
C ASP A 357 -11.79 10.85 17.27
N ALA A 358 -11.76 11.89 18.12
CA ALA A 358 -10.75 12.03 19.17
C ALA A 358 -11.01 11.11 20.39
N ASP A 359 -12.27 10.76 20.68
CA ASP A 359 -12.66 9.82 21.72
C ASP A 359 -12.61 8.36 21.19
N PRO A 360 -11.67 7.53 21.69
CA PRO A 360 -11.57 6.13 21.26
C PRO A 360 -12.83 5.30 21.57
N ARG A 361 -13.71 5.76 22.48
CA ARG A 361 -14.96 5.07 22.80
C ARG A 361 -16.04 5.32 21.76
N ARG A 362 -16.06 6.53 21.16
CA ARG A 362 -16.98 6.88 20.07
C ARG A 362 -16.57 6.16 18.78
N ALA A 363 -15.31 6.33 18.37
CA ALA A 363 -14.73 5.61 17.23
C ALA A 363 -14.79 4.08 17.40
N GLY A 364 -14.57 3.58 18.63
CA GLY A 364 -14.54 2.15 18.93
C GLY A 364 -15.93 1.61 19.26
N ARG A 365 -16.12 1.31 20.55
CA ARG A 365 -17.27 0.56 21.05
C ARG A 365 -18.63 1.11 20.61
N ALA A 366 -18.84 2.43 20.60
CA ALA A 366 -20.13 3.00 20.24
C ALA A 366 -20.48 2.74 18.77
N PHE A 367 -19.55 2.99 17.85
CA PHE A 367 -19.72 2.72 16.43
C PHE A 367 -19.86 1.23 16.11
N SER A 368 -19.01 0.39 16.70
CA SER A 368 -19.09 -1.07 16.54
C SER A 368 -20.41 -1.63 17.09
N GLN A 369 -20.91 -1.10 18.20
CA GLN A 369 -22.21 -1.48 18.77
C GLN A 369 -23.36 -1.02 17.88
N ALA A 370 -23.34 0.24 17.41
CA ALA A 370 -24.35 0.78 16.50
C ALA A 370 -24.49 -0.11 15.24
N ALA A 371 -23.38 -0.43 14.56
CA ALA A 371 -23.39 -1.28 13.38
C ALA A 371 -23.97 -2.69 13.64
N VAL A 372 -23.73 -3.27 14.82
CA VAL A 372 -24.27 -4.58 15.22
C VAL A 372 -25.76 -4.51 15.55
N GLU A 373 -26.22 -3.45 16.21
CA GLU A 373 -27.64 -3.27 16.56
C GLU A 373 -28.53 -3.15 15.30
N LEU A 374 -27.98 -2.61 14.20
CA LEU A 374 -28.67 -2.57 12.90
C LEU A 374 -28.93 -3.95 12.28
N ALA A 375 -28.20 -5.00 12.69
CA ALA A 375 -28.19 -6.31 12.01
C ALA A 375 -29.50 -7.11 12.08
N LEU A 376 -30.47 -6.63 12.87
CA LEU A 376 -31.83 -7.17 12.97
C LEU A 376 -32.92 -6.06 12.84
N ALA A 377 -32.53 -4.80 12.69
CA ALA A 377 -33.40 -3.62 12.78
C ALA A 377 -33.30 -2.66 11.57
N SER A 378 -32.55 -3.03 10.53
CA SER A 378 -32.27 -2.21 9.35
C SER A 378 -32.87 -2.80 8.07
N TYR A 379 -32.21 -2.61 6.94
CA TYR A 379 -32.66 -2.99 5.60
C TYR A 379 -32.80 -4.53 5.41
N PRO A 380 -33.69 -4.98 4.49
CA PRO A 380 -33.79 -6.41 4.17
C PRO A 380 -32.52 -6.91 3.48
N GLY A 381 -32.07 -8.11 3.82
CA GLY A 381 -30.81 -8.66 3.33
C GLY A 381 -29.56 -8.21 4.07
N PHE A 382 -29.69 -7.58 5.25
CA PHE A 382 -28.54 -7.14 6.04
C PHE A 382 -27.56 -8.27 6.33
N THR A 383 -26.32 -8.09 5.86
CA THR A 383 -25.15 -8.84 6.27
C THR A 383 -23.91 -7.93 6.22
N LEU A 384 -22.81 -8.36 6.81
CA LEU A 384 -21.58 -7.57 6.98
C LEU A 384 -20.39 -8.39 6.49
N THR A 385 -19.35 -7.74 5.96
CA THR A 385 -18.14 -8.46 5.48
C THR A 385 -17.30 -9.08 6.61
N GLY A 386 -17.66 -8.84 7.87
CA GLY A 386 -17.02 -9.37 9.06
C GLY A 386 -17.65 -8.78 10.34
N PRO A 387 -17.19 -9.20 11.53
CA PRO A 387 -17.52 -8.50 12.78
C PRO A 387 -16.83 -7.12 12.82
N PRO A 388 -17.38 -6.12 13.52
CA PRO A 388 -16.74 -4.82 13.66
C PRO A 388 -15.46 -4.91 14.49
N GLY A 389 -14.48 -4.06 14.16
CA GLY A 389 -13.21 -3.95 14.87
C GLY A 389 -13.23 -3.00 16.07
N ASP A 390 -12.08 -2.90 16.74
CA ASP A 390 -11.78 -1.84 17.70
C ASP A 390 -11.26 -0.57 17.00
N ALA A 391 -11.34 0.57 17.70
CA ALA A 391 -10.73 1.81 17.23
C ALA A 391 -9.21 1.70 17.09
N THR A 392 -8.68 2.18 15.97
CA THR A 392 -7.24 2.22 15.67
C THR A 392 -6.74 3.67 15.71
N PRO A 393 -5.59 3.97 16.35
CA PRO A 393 -5.04 5.33 16.32
C PRO A 393 -4.73 5.80 14.89
N VAL A 394 -5.07 7.05 14.59
CA VAL A 394 -4.71 7.71 13.32
C VAL A 394 -3.38 8.42 13.50
N GLY A 395 -2.38 8.01 12.72
CA GLY A 395 -1.20 8.83 12.49
C GLY A 395 -1.42 9.74 11.29
N VAL A 396 -1.05 11.01 11.41
CA VAL A 396 -1.02 11.95 10.28
C VAL A 396 0.42 12.32 10.01
N PHE A 397 0.84 12.18 8.75
CA PHE A 397 2.14 12.63 8.27
C PHE A 397 1.98 13.96 7.52
N THR A 398 2.86 14.91 7.79
CA THR A 398 2.95 16.21 7.12
C THR A 398 4.39 16.51 6.76
N ALA A 399 4.61 17.07 5.57
CA ALA A 399 5.91 17.56 5.14
C ALA A 399 6.06 19.04 5.50
N GLU A 400 6.95 19.32 6.43
CA GLU A 400 7.34 20.68 6.85
C GLU A 400 8.73 21.00 6.30
N PHE A 401 9.15 22.27 6.38
CA PHE A 401 10.46 22.70 5.88
C PHE A 401 11.18 23.60 6.90
N VAL A 402 12.46 23.35 7.13
CA VAL A 402 13.31 24.13 8.05
C VAL A 402 14.63 24.55 7.40
N PRO A 403 15.22 25.71 7.73
CA PRO A 403 16.52 26.12 7.18
C PRO A 403 17.60 25.07 7.45
N GLN A 404 18.38 24.72 6.44
CA GLN A 404 19.37 23.64 6.52
C GLN A 404 20.48 23.95 7.54
N GLU A 405 20.92 25.21 7.61
CA GLU A 405 21.85 25.76 8.62
C GLU A 405 21.36 25.61 10.07
N SER A 406 20.08 25.33 10.27
CA SER A 406 19.47 25.24 11.60
C SER A 406 19.30 23.80 12.09
N VAL A 407 19.72 22.79 11.32
CA VAL A 407 19.60 21.37 11.67
C VAL A 407 20.99 20.79 11.90
N GLU A 408 21.18 20.05 12.99
CA GLU A 408 22.43 19.34 13.23
C GLU A 408 22.62 18.22 12.19
N HIS A 409 23.83 18.08 11.66
CA HIS A 409 24.22 16.93 10.83
C HIS A 409 25.56 16.44 11.34
N VAL A 410 25.57 15.28 12.00
CA VAL A 410 26.75 14.77 12.70
C VAL A 410 27.06 13.35 12.24
N ALA A 411 28.30 13.15 11.78
CA ALA A 411 28.90 11.85 11.56
C ALA A 411 29.70 11.44 12.81
N VAL A 412 29.31 10.33 13.43
CA VAL A 412 30.10 9.65 14.48
C VAL A 412 30.93 8.58 13.79
N LEU A 413 32.24 8.76 13.75
CA LEU A 413 33.18 7.88 13.07
C LEU A 413 33.33 6.54 13.83
N PRO A 414 33.89 5.47 13.20
CA PRO A 414 34.18 4.22 13.90
C PRO A 414 35.13 4.34 15.10
N SER A 415 35.90 5.44 15.20
CA SER A 415 36.73 5.80 16.35
C SER A 415 35.93 6.31 17.56
N GLY A 416 34.65 6.65 17.38
CA GLY A 416 33.82 7.38 18.34
C GLY A 416 33.95 8.91 18.25
N GLU A 417 34.82 9.42 17.37
CA GLU A 417 34.95 10.85 17.07
C GLU A 417 33.67 11.40 16.43
N ARG A 418 33.28 12.63 16.78
CA ARG A 418 32.12 13.33 16.23
C ARG A 418 32.59 14.41 15.28
N VAL A 419 32.15 14.34 14.03
CA VAL A 419 32.40 15.33 12.98
C VAL A 419 31.08 16.00 12.63
N GLU A 420 31.02 17.33 12.77
CA GLU A 420 29.90 18.14 12.29
C GLU A 420 30.03 18.34 10.78
N ILE A 421 28.90 18.27 10.07
CA ILE A 421 28.83 18.35 8.61
C ILE A 421 28.19 19.68 8.24
N ASP A 422 29.00 20.64 7.82
CA ASP A 422 28.56 21.99 7.47
C ASP A 422 27.45 22.00 6.41
N PRO A 423 26.47 22.92 6.49
CA PRO A 423 25.47 23.13 5.45
C PRO A 423 26.12 23.59 4.12
N PRO A 424 25.42 23.46 2.98
CA PRO A 424 25.93 23.95 1.70
C PRO A 424 25.98 25.49 1.66
N GLU A 425 27.13 26.05 1.29
CA GLU A 425 27.33 27.50 1.15
C GLU A 425 26.55 28.13 -0.02
N ILE A 426 26.23 27.33 -1.05
CA ILE A 426 25.54 27.75 -2.27
C ILE A 426 24.21 26.99 -2.35
N VAL A 427 23.12 27.74 -2.53
CA VAL A 427 21.74 27.23 -2.54
C VAL A 427 20.93 27.81 -3.70
N ALA A 428 19.91 27.07 -4.16
CA ALA A 428 19.06 27.46 -5.29
C ALA A 428 18.08 28.60 -4.95
N THR A 429 17.72 29.38 -5.97
CA THR A 429 16.83 30.54 -5.87
C THR A 429 15.44 30.33 -6.50
N SER A 430 15.28 29.42 -7.47
CA SER A 430 13.97 28.98 -8.02
C SER A 430 14.09 27.73 -8.92
N PRO A 431 13.00 26.95 -9.17
CA PRO A 431 13.00 25.81 -10.10
C PRO A 431 12.59 26.19 -11.55
N GLU A 432 13.12 25.47 -12.57
CA GLU A 432 12.82 25.62 -14.01
C GLU A 432 12.16 24.34 -14.62
N SER A 433 11.71 24.33 -15.89
CA SER A 433 10.91 23.21 -16.49
C SER A 433 10.91 23.09 -18.03
N TRP A 434 10.70 21.88 -18.60
CA TRP A 434 10.75 21.53 -20.05
C TRP A 434 9.45 20.85 -20.64
N PRO A 435 9.05 21.00 -21.94
CA PRO A 435 7.70 20.58 -22.46
C PRO A 435 7.59 19.36 -23.49
N PRO A 436 6.45 18.61 -23.55
CA PRO A 436 6.15 17.48 -24.51
C PRO A 436 4.83 17.57 -25.35
N ASP A 437 4.51 16.57 -26.25
CA ASP A 437 3.35 16.57 -27.21
C ASP A 437 2.80 15.15 -27.63
N ALA A 438 1.53 14.95 -28.11
CA ALA A 438 0.89 13.61 -28.35
C ALA A 438 -0.43 13.52 -29.21
N SER A 439 -0.84 12.31 -29.73
CA SER A 439 -2.26 11.95 -30.12
C SER A 439 -2.52 10.45 -30.51
N GLY A 440 -3.81 10.00 -30.58
CA GLY A 440 -4.26 8.61 -30.90
C GLY A 440 -5.74 8.47 -31.37
N THR A 441 -6.28 7.25 -31.64
CA THR A 441 -7.58 7.00 -32.35
C THR A 441 -8.48 5.86 -31.76
N THR A 442 -9.77 5.79 -32.10
CA THR A 442 -10.77 4.76 -31.68
C THR A 442 -11.98 4.62 -32.64
N THR A 443 -12.73 3.49 -32.60
CA THR A 443 -14.15 3.33 -33.07
C THR A 443 -14.84 2.08 -32.45
N SER A 444 -16.18 1.97 -32.55
CA SER A 444 -17.04 0.99 -31.84
C SER A 444 -18.10 0.29 -32.73
N GLU A 445 -18.81 -0.72 -32.19
CA GLU A 445 -19.90 -1.51 -32.84
C GLU A 445 -21.30 -1.33 -32.17
N VAL A 446 -22.37 -1.91 -32.77
CA VAL A 446 -23.78 -1.89 -32.29
C VAL A 446 -24.54 -3.22 -32.59
N THR A 447 -25.61 -3.53 -31.84
CA THR A 447 -26.44 -4.78 -31.87
C THR A 447 -27.96 -4.47 -31.75
N LEU A 448 -28.90 -5.42 -31.96
CA LEU A 448 -30.37 -5.24 -31.72
C LEU A 448 -31.20 -6.55 -31.47
N GLY A 449 -32.46 -6.44 -31.00
CA GLY A 449 -33.46 -7.50 -30.66
C GLY A 449 -34.94 -7.08 -30.96
N ARG A 450 -36.07 -7.62 -30.45
CA ARG A 450 -36.46 -8.71 -29.47
C ARG A 450 -38.00 -9.01 -29.62
N SER A 451 -38.68 -9.80 -28.75
CA SER A 451 -40.18 -9.89 -28.64
C SER A 451 -40.72 -9.76 -27.20
N THR A 452 -42.04 -9.59 -26.99
CA THR A 452 -42.60 -8.79 -25.86
C THR A 452 -43.18 -9.55 -24.66
N THR A 453 -42.34 -9.72 -23.65
CA THR A 453 -42.66 -9.76 -22.21
C THR A 453 -42.04 -8.53 -21.54
N ARG A 454 -42.47 -8.14 -20.33
CA ARG A 454 -41.69 -7.14 -19.56
C ARG A 454 -40.79 -7.85 -18.56
N ARG A 455 -39.51 -7.91 -18.91
CA ARG A 455 -38.45 -8.44 -18.04
C ARG A 455 -38.14 -7.44 -16.94
N VAL A 456 -38.57 -7.74 -15.72
CA VAL A 456 -38.38 -6.90 -14.52
C VAL A 456 -37.91 -7.74 -13.34
N PRO A 457 -37.38 -7.14 -12.26
CA PRO A 457 -37.02 -7.90 -11.06
C PRO A 457 -38.24 -8.60 -10.45
N LEU A 458 -38.09 -9.87 -10.08
CA LEU A 458 -39.15 -10.65 -9.40
C LEU A 458 -39.69 -9.92 -8.16
N GLY A 459 -38.81 -9.22 -7.43
CA GLY A 459 -39.12 -8.44 -6.25
C GLY A 459 -39.99 -7.19 -6.46
N ALA A 460 -40.36 -6.86 -7.69
CA ALA A 460 -41.38 -5.85 -7.99
C ALA A 460 -42.78 -6.31 -7.53
N ILE A 461 -43.05 -7.63 -7.58
CA ILE A 461 -44.38 -8.20 -7.30
C ILE A 461 -44.41 -9.16 -6.10
N VAL A 462 -43.24 -9.56 -5.58
CA VAL A 462 -43.12 -10.42 -4.38
C VAL A 462 -42.20 -9.82 -3.31
N GLY A 463 -42.55 -10.10 -2.05
CA GLY A 463 -41.63 -9.97 -0.92
C GLY A 463 -40.88 -11.27 -0.66
N ALA A 464 -39.72 -11.19 -0.02
CA ALA A 464 -38.94 -12.34 0.39
C ALA A 464 -38.23 -12.08 1.72
N ARG A 465 -37.91 -13.15 2.44
CA ARG A 465 -37.08 -13.13 3.64
C ARG A 465 -36.37 -14.47 3.79
N SER A 466 -35.11 -14.44 4.19
CA SER A 466 -34.30 -15.63 4.38
C SER A 466 -33.44 -15.54 5.62
N GLY A 467 -32.80 -16.66 5.98
CA GLY A 467 -31.91 -16.78 7.12
C GLY A 467 -31.43 -18.22 7.31
N ASP A 468 -30.50 -18.40 8.25
CA ASP A 468 -29.90 -19.69 8.55
C ASP A 468 -30.81 -20.60 9.39
N LYS A 469 -30.57 -21.90 9.27
CA LYS A 469 -31.08 -22.94 10.16
C LYS A 469 -29.96 -23.94 10.42
N GLY A 470 -28.90 -23.49 11.09
CA GLY A 470 -27.67 -24.27 11.24
C GLY A 470 -26.90 -24.31 9.92
N GLY A 471 -26.67 -25.50 9.35
CA GLY A 471 -26.01 -25.66 8.05
C GLY A 471 -26.90 -25.39 6.84
N ASP A 472 -28.20 -25.24 7.06
CA ASP A 472 -29.22 -25.08 6.02
C ASP A 472 -29.63 -23.61 5.89
N ALA A 473 -30.18 -23.23 4.73
CA ALA A 473 -30.84 -21.93 4.56
C ALA A 473 -32.35 -22.08 4.41
N ASN A 474 -33.09 -21.10 4.92
CA ASN A 474 -34.51 -20.94 4.71
C ASN A 474 -34.79 -19.70 3.84
N LEU A 475 -35.77 -19.79 2.94
CA LEU A 475 -36.20 -18.71 2.05
C LEU A 475 -37.72 -18.72 1.91
N GLY A 476 -38.39 -17.76 2.54
CA GLY A 476 -39.80 -17.47 2.35
C GLY A 476 -40.01 -16.42 1.27
N VAL A 477 -41.00 -16.61 0.39
CA VAL A 477 -41.37 -15.69 -0.70
C VAL A 477 -42.89 -15.55 -0.70
N TRP A 478 -43.43 -14.33 -0.75
CA TRP A 478 -44.88 -14.09 -0.68
C TRP A 478 -45.38 -13.04 -1.66
N ALA A 479 -46.61 -13.23 -2.11
CA ALA A 479 -47.35 -12.29 -2.96
C ALA A 479 -48.35 -11.47 -2.13
N ARG A 480 -48.68 -10.26 -2.60
CA ARG A 480 -49.61 -9.35 -1.89
C ARG A 480 -51.09 -9.68 -2.14
N ASN A 481 -51.43 -10.26 -3.28
CA ASN A 481 -52.79 -10.61 -3.70
C ASN A 481 -52.85 -12.05 -4.25
N ASP A 482 -54.07 -12.58 -4.45
CA ASP A 482 -54.28 -13.98 -4.85
C ASP A 482 -53.88 -14.29 -6.30
N GLY A 483 -53.97 -13.32 -7.22
CA GLY A 483 -53.55 -13.49 -8.62
C GLY A 483 -52.02 -13.60 -8.74
N SER A 484 -51.29 -12.67 -8.13
CA SER A 484 -49.83 -12.74 -8.02
C SER A 484 -49.37 -13.98 -7.24
N TYR A 485 -50.17 -14.49 -6.28
CA TYR A 485 -49.88 -15.75 -5.60
C TYR A 485 -50.04 -16.98 -6.51
N GLN A 486 -51.12 -17.06 -7.30
CA GLN A 486 -51.28 -18.16 -8.27
C GLN A 486 -50.14 -18.17 -9.29
N TRP A 487 -49.82 -17.00 -9.86
CA TRP A 487 -48.66 -16.86 -10.74
C TRP A 487 -47.36 -17.28 -10.04
N LEU A 488 -47.07 -16.79 -8.83
CA LEU A 488 -45.86 -17.13 -8.08
C LEU A 488 -45.77 -18.64 -7.80
N ARG A 489 -46.88 -19.27 -7.42
CA ARG A 489 -46.97 -20.71 -7.14
C ARG A 489 -46.60 -21.54 -8.36
N GLU A 490 -47.13 -21.19 -9.53
CA GLU A 490 -46.90 -21.90 -10.79
C GLU A 490 -45.54 -21.56 -11.42
N PHE A 491 -45.10 -20.30 -11.27
CA PHE A 491 -43.82 -19.82 -11.76
C PHE A 491 -42.64 -20.39 -10.98
N LEU A 492 -42.62 -20.21 -9.66
CA LEU A 492 -41.45 -20.51 -8.82
C LEU A 492 -41.45 -21.96 -8.32
N THR A 493 -41.14 -22.86 -9.25
CA THR A 493 -40.83 -24.27 -8.97
C THR A 493 -39.42 -24.41 -8.35
N VAL A 494 -39.09 -25.59 -7.82
CA VAL A 494 -37.71 -25.90 -7.36
C VAL A 494 -36.68 -25.76 -8.48
N GLU A 495 -37.04 -26.23 -9.68
CA GLU A 495 -36.19 -26.11 -10.87
C GLU A 495 -35.94 -24.64 -11.24
N ARG A 496 -36.99 -23.81 -11.26
CA ARG A 496 -36.83 -22.38 -11.57
C ARG A 496 -36.10 -21.63 -10.44
N LEU A 497 -36.27 -22.02 -9.17
CA LEU A 497 -35.46 -21.47 -8.08
C LEU A 497 -33.97 -21.73 -8.31
N ARG A 498 -33.58 -22.96 -8.69
CA ARG A 498 -32.18 -23.29 -9.01
C ARG A 498 -31.63 -22.51 -10.21
N GLY A 499 -32.45 -22.21 -11.21
CA GLY A 499 -32.07 -21.34 -12.33
C GLY A 499 -31.90 -19.86 -11.93
N LEU A 500 -32.70 -19.39 -10.97
CA LEU A 500 -32.63 -18.02 -10.43
C LEU A 500 -31.54 -17.85 -9.35
N LEU A 501 -31.19 -18.93 -8.65
CA LEU A 501 -30.17 -18.98 -7.60
C LEU A 501 -29.18 -20.12 -7.91
N PRO A 502 -28.25 -19.97 -8.88
CA PRO A 502 -27.36 -21.04 -9.34
C PRO A 502 -26.51 -21.69 -8.24
N GLU A 503 -26.20 -20.96 -7.17
CA GLU A 503 -25.51 -21.47 -5.99
C GLU A 503 -26.30 -22.57 -5.24
N THR A 504 -27.58 -22.74 -5.54
CA THR A 504 -28.44 -23.83 -5.03
C THR A 504 -28.53 -25.04 -5.98
N ALA A 505 -27.96 -24.96 -7.20
CA ALA A 505 -28.21 -25.93 -8.27
C ALA A 505 -27.79 -27.36 -7.93
N ALA A 506 -26.67 -27.52 -7.21
CA ALA A 506 -26.14 -28.81 -6.78
C ALA A 506 -26.76 -29.32 -5.46
N LEU A 507 -27.60 -28.53 -4.79
CA LEU A 507 -28.12 -28.83 -3.46
C LEU A 507 -29.54 -29.41 -3.52
N ALA A 508 -29.93 -30.12 -2.46
CA ALA A 508 -31.33 -30.41 -2.21
C ALA A 508 -32.10 -29.10 -1.99
N VAL A 509 -33.34 -29.03 -2.47
CA VAL A 509 -34.23 -27.89 -2.27
C VAL A 509 -35.62 -28.45 -2.02
N GLU A 510 -36.17 -28.16 -0.85
CA GLU A 510 -37.53 -28.52 -0.45
C GLU A 510 -38.45 -27.31 -0.62
N ARG A 511 -39.65 -27.49 -1.18
CA ARG A 511 -40.63 -26.43 -1.43
C ARG A 511 -41.94 -26.75 -0.74
N TYR A 512 -42.40 -25.84 0.11
CA TYR A 512 -43.64 -25.93 0.88
C TYR A 512 -44.58 -24.79 0.48
N GLU A 513 -45.85 -25.08 0.19
CA GLU A 513 -46.85 -24.07 -0.13
C GLU A 513 -47.60 -23.63 1.13
N LEU A 514 -47.75 -22.32 1.32
CA LEU A 514 -48.43 -21.69 2.47
C LEU A 514 -49.58 -20.80 1.95
N PRO A 515 -50.66 -21.39 1.41
CA PRO A 515 -51.69 -20.65 0.67
C PRO A 515 -52.45 -19.63 1.50
N ASN A 516 -52.65 -19.90 2.79
CA ASN A 516 -53.24 -18.96 3.76
C ASN A 516 -52.37 -17.72 4.02
N LEU A 517 -51.08 -17.77 3.66
CA LEU A 517 -50.13 -16.65 3.75
C LEU A 517 -49.76 -16.08 2.37
N ARG A 518 -50.37 -16.58 1.28
CA ARG A 518 -50.00 -16.27 -0.11
C ARG A 518 -48.50 -16.48 -0.39
N ALA A 519 -47.91 -17.51 0.22
CA ALA A 519 -46.48 -17.69 0.26
C ALA A 519 -46.00 -19.08 -0.18
N LEU A 520 -44.73 -19.13 -0.57
CA LEU A 520 -43.93 -20.34 -0.75
C LEU A 520 -42.78 -20.27 0.25
N ASN A 521 -42.42 -21.42 0.82
CA ASN A 521 -41.27 -21.54 1.70
C ASN A 521 -40.31 -22.59 1.15
N PHE A 522 -39.04 -22.23 1.03
CA PHE A 522 -37.97 -23.09 0.58
C PHE A 522 -37.01 -23.40 1.73
N VAL A 523 -36.51 -24.63 1.76
CA VAL A 523 -35.37 -25.04 2.60
C VAL A 523 -34.30 -25.59 1.68
N VAL A 524 -33.07 -25.13 1.87
CA VAL A 524 -31.90 -25.53 1.06
C VAL A 524 -30.87 -26.17 1.99
N PRO A 525 -30.93 -27.50 2.20
CA PRO A 525 -30.01 -28.18 3.09
C PRO A 525 -28.55 -28.05 2.66
N GLY A 526 -27.68 -27.75 3.62
CA GLY A 526 -26.24 -27.64 3.40
C GLY A 526 -25.74 -26.38 2.69
N LEU A 527 -26.59 -25.37 2.38
CA LEU A 527 -26.14 -24.12 1.73
C LEU A 527 -25.07 -23.37 2.53
N LEU A 528 -25.08 -23.50 3.85
CA LEU A 528 -24.12 -22.90 4.78
C LEU A 528 -23.12 -23.94 5.33
N GLY A 529 -23.06 -25.13 4.72
CA GLY A 529 -22.15 -26.22 5.10
C GLY A 529 -22.31 -26.68 6.54
N ARG A 530 -21.36 -26.31 7.41
CA ARG A 530 -21.38 -26.63 8.85
C ARG A 530 -22.04 -25.53 9.71
N GLY A 531 -22.68 -24.55 9.07
CA GLY A 531 -23.36 -23.42 9.68
C GLY A 531 -22.47 -22.20 9.87
N VAL A 532 -23.08 -21.08 10.25
CA VAL A 532 -22.52 -19.71 10.22
C VAL A 532 -21.04 -19.63 10.62
N ALA A 533 -20.66 -20.18 11.77
CA ALA A 533 -19.28 -20.09 12.30
C ALA A 533 -18.21 -20.86 11.50
N ALA A 534 -18.60 -21.68 10.53
CA ALA A 534 -17.74 -22.45 9.64
C ALA A 534 -18.11 -22.26 8.15
N SER A 535 -19.00 -21.32 7.84
CA SER A 535 -19.40 -20.99 6.47
C SER A 535 -18.34 -20.10 5.83
N THR A 536 -18.00 -20.38 4.57
CA THR A 536 -17.15 -19.54 3.72
C THR A 536 -17.96 -18.81 2.63
N ARG A 537 -19.30 -18.80 2.75
CA ARG A 537 -20.21 -18.08 1.85
C ARG A 537 -20.09 -16.57 2.08
N PHE A 538 -20.23 -15.80 1.00
CA PHE A 538 -20.31 -14.34 1.02
C PHE A 538 -21.31 -13.81 2.06
N ASP A 539 -22.53 -14.37 2.10
CA ASP A 539 -23.45 -14.22 3.23
C ASP A 539 -23.48 -15.50 4.11
N PRO A 540 -22.75 -15.53 5.23
CA PRO A 540 -22.68 -16.72 6.08
C PRO A 540 -23.97 -17.01 6.86
N GLN A 541 -24.98 -16.12 6.80
CA GLN A 541 -26.28 -16.26 7.49
C GLN A 541 -27.46 -16.45 6.53
N ALA A 542 -27.24 -16.46 5.20
CA ALA A 542 -28.29 -16.51 4.17
C ALA A 542 -29.44 -15.48 4.34
N LYS A 543 -29.20 -14.35 5.02
CA LYS A 543 -30.13 -13.23 5.17
C LYS A 543 -30.41 -12.51 3.85
N ALA A 544 -29.44 -12.46 2.94
CA ALA A 544 -29.48 -11.78 1.64
C ALA A 544 -30.18 -12.60 0.53
N LEU A 545 -30.38 -13.90 0.73
CA LEU A 545 -30.75 -14.87 -0.30
C LEU A 545 -32.08 -14.65 -1.08
N GLY A 546 -33.26 -14.51 -0.50
CA GLY A 546 -33.77 -13.26 0.05
C GLY A 546 -33.97 -12.19 -1.03
N GLU A 547 -33.17 -11.14 -0.90
CA GLU A 547 -33.10 -10.00 -1.80
C GLU A 547 -32.41 -10.34 -3.13
N TRP A 548 -31.49 -11.31 -3.16
CA TRP A 548 -30.89 -11.81 -4.40
C TRP A 548 -31.94 -12.45 -5.31
N LEU A 549 -32.82 -13.32 -4.78
CA LEU A 549 -33.96 -13.84 -5.54
C LEU A 549 -34.86 -12.72 -6.07
N ARG A 550 -35.08 -11.67 -5.27
CA ARG A 550 -35.91 -10.51 -5.65
C ARG A 550 -35.26 -9.66 -6.75
N SER A 551 -33.94 -9.60 -6.86
CA SER A 551 -33.26 -8.81 -7.90
C SER A 551 -33.16 -9.51 -9.25
N ARG A 552 -33.30 -10.85 -9.32
CA ARG A 552 -33.31 -11.58 -10.59
C ARG A 552 -34.40 -11.10 -11.53
N LEU A 553 -34.04 -10.88 -12.78
CA LEU A 553 -34.99 -10.42 -13.80
C LEU A 553 -35.75 -11.60 -14.39
N VAL A 554 -37.07 -11.50 -14.34
CA VAL A 554 -37.98 -12.53 -14.85
C VAL A 554 -38.98 -11.90 -15.80
N ASP A 555 -39.46 -12.69 -16.75
CA ASP A 555 -40.51 -12.28 -17.67
C ASP A 555 -41.86 -12.29 -16.94
N VAL A 556 -42.29 -11.10 -16.49
CA VAL A 556 -43.56 -10.91 -15.80
C VAL A 556 -44.63 -10.49 -16.82
N PRO A 557 -45.83 -11.11 -16.81
CA PRO A 557 -46.99 -10.59 -17.52
C PRO A 557 -47.28 -9.14 -17.11
N GLU A 558 -47.45 -8.22 -18.06
CA GLU A 558 -47.64 -6.79 -17.75
C GLU A 558 -48.89 -6.51 -16.89
N GLU A 559 -49.86 -7.43 -16.89
CA GLU A 559 -51.07 -7.41 -16.04
C GLU A 559 -50.81 -7.63 -14.53
N LEU A 560 -49.59 -8.03 -14.14
CA LEU A 560 -49.20 -8.22 -12.74
C LEU A 560 -48.34 -7.08 -12.18
N LEU A 561 -47.99 -6.08 -13.00
CA LEU A 561 -47.06 -4.98 -12.70
C LEU A 561 -47.74 -3.66 -12.25
#